data_AF-A0A1G7E2G8-F1
#
_entry.id   AF-A0A1G7E2G8-F1
#
_cell.length_a   1.000
_cell.length_b   1.000
_cell.length_c   1.000
_cell.angle_alpha   90.00
_cell.angle_beta   90.00
_cell.angle_gamma   90.00
#
_symmetry.space_group_name_H-M   'P 1'
#
loop_
_entity.id
_entity.type
_entity.pdbx_description
1 polymer ?
#
loop_
_entity_poly.entity_id
_entity_poly.type
_entity_poly.pdbx_seq_one_letter_code
_entity_poly.pdbx_strand_id
1 'polypeptide(L)'
;MEQFLRVIILNFRVYKNNNLKNKDMNTTQLEGKWKQVKGTFKQKYGKLTDDDLTYTEGKFDEMIGKLQEKTGKKKEEIEKEIQEL
;
A
#
# COMPACT_ATOMS: atom_id res chain seq x y z
N MET A 1 -0.06 -35.29 25.22
CA MET A 1 -0.60 -33.93 25.34
C MET A 1 0.31 -32.91 24.65
N GLU A 2 1.58 -32.80 25.04
CA GLU A 2 2.56 -31.84 24.48
C GLU A 2 2.76 -31.90 22.94
N GLN A 3 2.73 -33.08 22.34
CA GLN A 3 2.98 -33.24 20.89
C GLN A 3 1.84 -32.68 20.02
N PHE A 4 0.60 -32.75 20.50
CA PHE A 4 -0.56 -32.19 19.79
C PHE A 4 -0.56 -30.66 19.82
N LEU A 5 -0.12 -30.07 20.93
CA LEU A 5 0.01 -28.62 21.06
C LEU A 5 1.05 -28.07 20.08
N ARG A 6 2.18 -28.78 19.88
CA ARG A 6 3.23 -28.39 18.91
C ARG A 6 2.72 -28.37 17.47
N VAL A 7 1.90 -29.35 17.09
CA VAL A 7 1.31 -29.42 15.74
C VAL A 7 0.33 -28.27 15.49
N ILE A 8 -0.50 -27.91 16.48
CA ILE A 8 -1.42 -26.77 16.36
C ILE A 8 -0.66 -25.45 16.26
N ILE A 9 0.37 -25.25 17.09
CA ILE A 9 1.21 -24.05 17.06
C ILE A 9 1.98 -23.94 15.73
N LEU A 10 2.48 -25.06 15.20
CA LEU A 10 3.16 -25.10 13.90
C LEU A 10 2.20 -24.75 12.76
N ASN A 11 1.01 -25.35 12.71
CA ASN A 11 0.02 -25.04 11.69
C ASN A 11 -0.45 -23.58 11.75
N PHE A 12 -0.66 -23.04 12.96
CA PHE A 12 -1.00 -21.61 13.14
C PHE A 12 0.13 -20.68 12.69
N ARG A 13 1.39 -21.03 12.98
CA ARG A 13 2.58 -20.28 12.53
C ARG A 13 2.72 -20.30 11.00
N VAL A 14 2.48 -21.44 10.35
CA VAL A 14 2.51 -21.57 8.89
C VAL A 14 1.41 -20.73 8.24
N TYR A 15 0.19 -20.74 8.79
CA TYR A 15 -0.94 -19.94 8.27
C TYR A 15 -0.66 -18.43 8.33
N LYS A 16 -0.02 -17.96 9.41
CA LYS A 16 0.34 -16.54 9.56
C LYS A 16 1.44 -16.10 8.59
N ASN A 17 2.33 -17.00 8.17
CA ASN A 17 3.50 -16.68 7.36
C ASN A 17 3.21 -16.45 5.87
N ASN A 18 2.17 -17.09 5.32
CA ASN A 18 1.82 -16.95 3.90
C ASN A 18 1.11 -15.63 3.55
N ASN A 19 0.50 -14.94 4.52
CA ASN A 19 -0.20 -13.67 4.30
C ASN A 19 0.70 -12.42 4.41
N LEU A 20 1.94 -12.55 4.87
CA LEU A 20 2.84 -11.41 5.09
C LEU A 20 3.73 -11.11 3.87
N LYS A 21 4.06 -12.11 3.04
CA LYS A 21 4.93 -11.93 1.86
C LYS A 21 4.30 -11.17 0.69
N ASN A 22 2.98 -10.98 0.67
CA ASN A 22 2.28 -10.33 -0.44
C ASN A 22 2.18 -8.80 -0.33
N LYS A 23 2.38 -8.24 0.87
CA LYS A 23 2.19 -6.80 1.08
C LYS A 23 3.36 -5.98 0.52
N ASP A 24 4.58 -6.43 0.75
CA ASP A 24 5.81 -5.70 0.37
C ASP A 24 6.10 -5.70 -1.14
N MET A 25 5.73 -6.78 -1.84
CA MET A 25 5.83 -6.82 -3.31
C MET A 25 4.88 -5.81 -3.98
N ASN A 26 3.70 -5.59 -3.39
CA ASN A 26 2.69 -4.69 -3.95
C ASN A 26 3.09 -3.21 -3.78
N THR A 27 3.64 -2.85 -2.62
CA THR A 27 4.09 -1.47 -2.35
C THR A 27 5.17 -1.02 -3.32
N THR A 28 6.20 -1.84 -3.56
CA THR A 28 7.26 -1.51 -4.54
C THR A 28 6.71 -1.30 -5.96
N GLN A 29 5.73 -2.10 -6.38
CA GLN A 29 5.06 -1.93 -7.67
C GLN A 29 4.23 -0.65 -7.73
N LEU A 30 3.46 -0.36 -6.67
CA LEU A 30 2.67 0.86 -6.57
C LEU A 30 3.54 2.12 -6.56
N GLU A 31 4.70 2.09 -5.92
CA GLU A 31 5.69 3.17 -5.92
C GLU A 31 6.24 3.45 -7.32
N GLY A 32 6.60 2.39 -8.05
CA GLY A 32 7.04 2.52 -9.44
C GLY A 32 5.94 3.10 -10.33
N LYS A 33 4.71 2.59 -10.16
CA LYS A 33 3.55 3.03 -10.92
C LYS A 33 3.14 4.47 -10.59
N TRP A 34 3.24 4.86 -9.32
CA TRP A 34 2.96 6.23 -8.86
C TRP A 34 3.77 7.27 -9.63
N LYS A 35 5.07 7.00 -9.89
CA LYS A 35 5.93 7.91 -10.68
C LYS A 35 5.36 8.16 -12.08
N GLN A 36 4.63 7.21 -12.66
CA GLN A 36 3.98 7.33 -13.97
C GLN A 36 2.60 8.00 -13.86
N VAL A 37 1.76 7.59 -12.90
CA VAL A 37 0.36 8.01 -12.81
C VAL A 37 0.14 9.32 -12.05
N LYS A 38 1.13 9.81 -11.28
CA LYS A 38 1.00 11.04 -10.46
C LYS A 38 0.50 12.25 -11.25
N GLY A 39 0.88 12.39 -12.52
CA GLY A 39 0.44 13.49 -13.37
C GLY A 39 -1.06 13.43 -13.66
N THR A 40 -1.55 12.25 -14.05
CA THR A 40 -2.98 11.98 -14.27
C THR A 40 -3.76 12.11 -12.96
N PHE A 41 -3.20 11.60 -11.87
CA PHE A 41 -3.80 11.68 -10.54
C PHE A 41 -3.95 13.15 -10.09
N LYS A 42 -2.94 13.99 -10.33
CA LYS A 42 -3.01 15.45 -10.10
C LYS A 42 -4.11 16.12 -10.91
N GLN A 43 -4.24 15.78 -12.19
CA GLN A 43 -5.28 16.33 -13.06
C GLN A 43 -6.68 15.94 -12.57
N LYS A 44 -6.85 14.68 -12.11
CA LYS A 44 -8.11 14.17 -11.56
C LYS A 44 -8.48 14.88 -10.26
N TYR A 45 -7.49 15.12 -9.40
CA TYR A 45 -7.66 15.83 -8.14
C TYR A 45 -6.95 17.17 -8.19
N GLY A 46 -7.55 18.17 -8.85
CA GLY A 46 -7.00 19.52 -8.98
C GLY A 46 -6.73 20.28 -7.65
N LYS A 47 -7.02 19.64 -6.52
CA LYS A 47 -6.68 20.06 -5.14
C LYS A 47 -5.31 19.59 -4.66
N LEU A 48 -4.64 18.70 -5.41
CA LEU A 48 -3.32 18.16 -5.07
C LEU A 48 -2.21 19.06 -5.64
N THR A 49 -1.23 19.37 -4.79
CA THR A 49 -0.03 20.12 -5.19
C THR A 49 1.10 19.17 -5.59
N ASP A 50 2.14 19.69 -6.27
CA ASP A 50 3.32 18.87 -6.60
C ASP A 50 4.04 18.37 -5.33
N ASP A 51 4.02 19.16 -4.25
CA ASP A 51 4.57 18.77 -2.95
C ASP A 51 3.81 17.59 -2.33
N ASP A 52 2.47 17.58 -2.44
CA ASP A 52 1.63 16.47 -1.93
C ASP A 52 1.88 15.15 -2.69
N LEU A 53 2.30 15.26 -3.96
CA LEU A 53 2.53 14.13 -4.86
C LEU A 53 3.99 13.65 -4.88
N THR A 54 4.86 14.37 -4.16
CA THR A 54 6.29 14.07 -4.13
C THR A 54 6.53 12.81 -3.32
N TYR A 55 6.82 11.72 -4.05
CA TYR A 55 7.22 10.46 -3.46
C TYR A 55 8.71 10.50 -3.06
N THR A 56 8.98 10.16 -1.81
CA THR A 56 10.33 9.89 -1.30
C THR A 56 10.43 8.41 -0.96
N GLU A 57 11.52 7.75 -1.38
CA GLU A 57 11.73 6.33 -1.10
C GLU A 57 11.64 6.02 0.40
N GLY A 58 10.87 4.97 0.74
CA GLY A 58 10.57 4.60 2.11
C GLY A 58 9.49 5.43 2.81
N LYS A 59 8.90 6.43 2.13
CA LYS A 59 7.81 7.28 2.65
C LYS A 59 6.50 7.14 1.88
N PHE A 60 6.29 6.03 1.16
CA PHE A 60 5.05 5.82 0.40
C PHE A 60 3.81 5.86 1.30
N ASP A 61 3.88 5.25 2.48
CA ASP A 61 2.78 5.25 3.46
C ASP A 61 2.42 6.68 3.94
N GLU A 62 3.42 7.54 4.16
CA GLU A 62 3.21 8.95 4.56
C GLU A 62 2.52 9.74 3.45
N MET A 63 2.97 9.55 2.19
CA MET A 63 2.36 10.17 1.03
C MET A 63 0.91 9.71 0.85
N ILE A 64 0.63 8.41 0.98
CA ILE A 64 -0.74 7.88 0.93
C ILE A 64 -1.60 8.51 2.03
N GLY A 65 -1.07 8.69 3.25
CA GLY A 65 -1.76 9.40 4.32
C GLY A 65 -2.19 10.81 3.94
N LYS A 66 -1.29 11.61 3.36
CA LYS A 66 -1.61 12.95 2.84
C LYS A 66 -2.68 12.91 1.75
N LEU A 67 -2.59 11.92 0.85
CA LEU A 67 -3.60 11.72 -0.19
C LEU A 67 -4.96 11.37 0.41
N GLN A 68 -5.03 10.59 1.49
CA GLN A 68 -6.29 10.31 2.18
C GLN A 68 -6.92 11.59 2.73
N GLU A 69 -6.14 12.45 3.39
CA GLU A 69 -6.62 13.72 3.93
C GLU A 69 -7.12 14.67 2.83
N LYS A 70 -6.38 14.76 1.73
CA LYS A 70 -6.74 15.65 0.62
C LYS A 70 -7.90 15.12 -0.21
N THR A 71 -7.86 13.84 -0.58
CA THR A 71 -8.88 13.22 -1.46
C THR A 71 -10.15 12.88 -0.70
N GLY A 72 -10.06 12.59 0.60
CA GLY A 72 -11.13 12.05 1.43
C GLY A 72 -11.35 10.54 1.25
N LYS A 73 -10.46 9.87 0.50
CA LYS A 73 -10.56 8.44 0.17
C LYS A 73 -9.82 7.57 1.18
N LYS A 74 -10.15 6.28 1.20
CA LYS A 74 -9.39 5.29 1.96
C LYS A 74 -8.10 4.94 1.23
N LYS A 75 -7.08 4.53 1.99
CA LYS A 75 -5.81 4.00 1.47
C LYS A 75 -6.02 2.97 0.35
N GLU A 76 -6.89 2.00 0.58
CA GLU A 76 -7.18 0.92 -0.38
C GLU A 76 -7.75 1.44 -1.71
N GLU A 77 -8.58 2.49 -1.68
CA GLU A 77 -9.13 3.09 -2.90
C GLU A 77 -8.08 3.86 -3.67
N ILE A 78 -7.16 4.53 -2.97
CA ILE A 78 -6.05 5.27 -3.56
C ILE A 78 -5.08 4.28 -4.21
N GLU A 79 -4.68 3.23 -3.48
CA GLU A 79 -3.82 2.16 -4.00
C GLU A 79 -4.43 1.51 -5.24
N LYS A 80 -5.74 1.23 -5.20
CA LYS A 80 -6.47 0.69 -6.35
C LYS A 80 -6.48 1.67 -7.53
N GLU A 81 -6.74 2.96 -7.33
CA GLU A 81 -6.67 3.95 -8.40
C GLU A 81 -5.27 4.04 -9.00
N ILE A 82 -4.22 4.01 -8.17
CA ILE A 82 -2.84 3.99 -8.64
C ILE A 82 -2.58 2.73 -9.48
N GLN A 83 -3.18 1.59 -9.10
CA GLN A 83 -3.07 0.34 -9.83
C GLN A 83 -3.92 0.31 -11.12
N GLU A 84 -4.99 1.09 -11.23
CA GLU A 84 -5.89 1.10 -12.39
C GLU A 84 -5.53 2.17 -13.44
N LEU A 85 -4.89 3.27 -13.03
CA LEU A 85 -4.39 4.33 -13.92
C LEU A 85 -3.17 3.91 -14.75
#